data_AF-A0A2T6CX99-F1
#
_entry.id   AF-A0A2T6CX99-F1
#
_cell.length_a   1.000
_cell.length_b   1.000
_cell.length_c   1.000
_cell.angle_alpha   90.00
_cell.angle_beta   90.00
_cell.angle_gamma   90.00
#
_symmetry.space_group_name_H-M   'P 1'
#
loop_
_entity.id
_entity.type
_entity.pdbx_description
1 polymer ?
#
loop_
_entity_poly.entity_id
_entity_poly.type
_entity_poly.pdbx_seq_one_letter_code
_entity_poly.pdbx_strand_id
1 'polypeptide(L)'
;MGIKKIQSSNPGLAEPMRASIERLARLSRAKKRYISDVGTPTRLGDFMKADPGLLSHYTRLVSENPRNAVRLLMLNDMRRHYQEMAYVSKALANIRTWLADQPKEVQHAIRERISTVAPIYRDKALLREANKLRYSEKPRNGINAS
;
A
#
# COMPACT_ATOMS: atom_id res chain seq x y z
N MET A 1 -34.07 0.07 1.10
CA MET A 1 -33.63 0.17 2.51
C MET A 1 -32.13 0.43 2.53
N GLY A 2 -31.71 1.58 3.07
CA GLY A 2 -30.31 2.02 3.03
C GLY A 2 -29.47 1.39 4.13
N ILE A 3 -28.30 0.84 3.77
CA ILE A 3 -27.31 0.33 4.71
C ILE A 3 -26.64 1.55 5.36
N LYS A 4 -27.02 1.86 6.61
CA LYS A 4 -26.35 2.87 7.43
C LYS A 4 -24.87 2.46 7.63
N LYS A 5 -23.95 3.31 7.17
CA LYS A 5 -22.54 3.26 7.58
C LYS A 5 -22.48 3.45 9.10
N ILE A 6 -22.10 2.41 9.82
CA ILE A 6 -21.73 2.54 11.23
C ILE A 6 -20.38 3.26 11.28
N GLN A 7 -20.40 4.56 11.51
CA GLN A 7 -19.25 5.29 12.02
C GLN A 7 -19.07 4.89 13.49
N SER A 8 -18.17 3.96 13.79
CA SER A 8 -17.79 3.66 15.18
C SER A 8 -16.70 4.66 15.62
N SER A 9 -17.09 5.90 15.88
CA SER A 9 -16.27 6.82 16.68
C SER A 9 -16.50 6.53 18.15
N ASN A 10 -15.77 5.56 18.72
CA ASN A 10 -15.83 5.27 20.15
C ASN A 10 -14.84 6.20 20.89
N PRO A 11 -15.30 7.19 21.68
CA PRO A 11 -14.42 8.26 22.19
C PRO A 11 -13.46 7.83 23.30
N GLY A 12 -13.65 6.64 23.90
CA GLY A 12 -12.92 6.19 25.10
C GLY A 12 -11.70 5.29 24.89
N LEU A 13 -11.22 5.11 23.65
CA LEU A 13 -10.02 4.29 23.38
C LEU A 13 -8.75 5.14 23.51
N ALA A 14 -7.87 4.78 24.45
CA ALA A 14 -6.55 5.41 24.59
C ALA A 14 -5.78 5.37 23.26
N GLU A 15 -5.12 6.48 22.90
CA GLU A 15 -4.33 6.65 21.66
C GLU A 15 -3.43 5.45 21.28
N PRO A 16 -2.66 4.82 22.18
CA PRO A 16 -1.84 3.65 21.80
C PRO A 16 -2.68 2.45 21.32
N MET A 17 -3.90 2.30 21.83
CA MET A 17 -4.80 1.22 21.44
C MET A 17 -5.45 1.51 20.08
N ARG A 18 -5.79 2.77 19.78
CA ARG A 18 -6.26 3.20 18.45
C ARG A 18 -5.20 2.96 17.38
N ALA A 19 -3.96 3.37 17.64
CA ALA A 19 -2.84 3.14 16.75
C ALA A 19 -2.59 1.64 16.50
N SER A 20 -2.74 0.81 17.54
CA SER A 20 -2.60 -0.64 17.43
C SER A 20 -3.72 -1.28 16.59
N ILE A 21 -4.98 -0.86 16.79
CA ILE A 21 -6.13 -1.30 16.00
C ILE A 21 -5.99 -0.87 14.54
N GLU A 22 -5.54 0.35 14.27
CA GLU A 22 -5.34 0.85 12.91
C GLU A 22 -4.18 0.11 12.22
N ARG A 23 -3.12 -0.23 12.95
CA ARG A 23 -2.01 -1.06 12.46
C ARG A 23 -2.48 -2.47 12.11
N LEU A 24 -3.28 -3.09 12.97
CA LEU A 24 -3.91 -4.39 12.71
C LEU A 24 -4.88 -4.33 11.52
N ALA A 25 -5.66 -3.24 11.39
CA ALA A 25 -6.55 -3.04 10.25
C ALA A 25 -5.76 -2.88 8.94
N ARG A 26 -4.65 -2.14 8.93
CA ARG A 26 -3.73 -2.03 7.78
C ARG A 26 -3.12 -3.39 7.42
N LEU A 27 -2.64 -4.15 8.41
CA LEU A 27 -2.12 -5.50 8.20
C LEU A 27 -3.20 -6.44 7.66
N SER A 28 -4.45 -6.34 8.14
CA SER A 28 -5.57 -7.12 7.62
C SER A 28 -5.90 -6.77 6.16
N ARG A 29 -5.83 -5.49 5.78
CA ARG A 29 -6.06 -5.04 4.40
C ARG A 29 -4.92 -5.44 3.46
N ALA A 30 -3.67 -5.44 3.96
CA ALA A 30 -2.52 -6.00 3.25
C ALA A 30 -2.64 -7.52 3.07
N LYS A 31 -3.07 -8.25 4.11
CA LYS A 31 -3.39 -9.69 4.06
C LYS A 31 -4.53 -9.98 3.10
N LYS A 32 -5.57 -9.14 3.06
CA LYS A 32 -6.71 -9.27 2.12
C LYS A 32 -6.28 -9.13 0.66
N ARG A 33 -5.22 -8.36 0.37
CA ARG A 33 -4.59 -8.30 -0.97
C ARG A 33 -3.75 -9.54 -1.29
N TYR A 34 -3.15 -10.17 -0.29
CA TYR A 34 -2.41 -11.43 -0.45
C TYR A 34 -3.35 -12.61 -0.75
N ILE A 35 -4.59 -12.55 -0.25
CA ILE A 35 -5.63 -13.56 -0.45
C ILE A 35 -6.49 -13.26 -1.70
N SER A 36 -6.48 -12.01 -2.21
CA SER A 36 -7.36 -11.62 -3.34
C SER A 36 -6.88 -12.07 -4.72
N ASP A 37 -5.68 -12.65 -4.83
CA ASP A 37 -5.24 -13.27 -6.08
C ASP A 37 -5.63 -14.76 -6.08
N VAL A 38 -6.72 -15.08 -6.77
CA VAL A 38 -7.21 -16.46 -6.92
C VAL A 38 -6.08 -17.28 -7.55
N GLY A 39 -5.49 -18.20 -6.78
CA GLY A 39 -4.38 -19.05 -7.22
C GLY A 39 -3.03 -18.77 -6.54
N THR A 40 -2.85 -17.63 -5.86
CA THR A 40 -1.62 -17.38 -5.08
C THR A 40 -1.41 -18.42 -3.97
N PRO A 41 -2.43 -18.82 -3.18
CA PRO A 41 -2.27 -19.88 -2.17
C PRO A 41 -1.90 -21.23 -2.77
N THR A 42 -2.49 -21.59 -3.92
CA THR A 42 -2.19 -22.84 -4.63
C THR A 42 -0.76 -22.85 -5.14
N ARG A 43 -0.33 -21.78 -5.83
CA ARG A 43 1.05 -21.63 -6.32
C ARG A 43 2.08 -21.64 -5.19
N LEU A 44 1.77 -21.04 -4.05
CA LEU A 44 2.62 -21.11 -2.87
C LEU A 44 2.73 -22.54 -2.35
N GLY A 45 1.61 -23.26 -2.30
CA GLY A 45 1.60 -24.68 -1.93
C GLY A 45 2.44 -25.55 -2.88
N ASP A 46 2.33 -25.33 -4.18
CA ASP A 46 3.14 -26.05 -5.18
C ASP A 46 4.62 -25.71 -5.08
N PHE A 47 4.95 -24.43 -4.85
CA PHE A 47 6.32 -23.98 -4.59
C PHE A 47 6.92 -24.63 -3.32
N MET A 48 6.13 -24.71 -2.25
CA MET A 48 6.55 -25.39 -1.00
C MET A 48 6.76 -26.90 -1.19
N LYS A 49 5.95 -27.54 -2.04
CA LYS A 49 6.11 -28.97 -2.38
C LYS A 49 7.33 -29.22 -3.26
N ALA A 50 7.65 -28.29 -4.16
CA ALA A 50 8.78 -28.40 -5.07
C ALA A 50 10.14 -28.38 -4.32
N ASP A 51 10.22 -27.73 -3.17
CA ASP A 51 11.41 -27.74 -2.31
C ASP A 51 11.06 -27.91 -0.81
N PRO A 52 10.95 -29.16 -0.34
CA PRO A 52 10.71 -29.46 1.07
C PRO A 52 11.85 -29.02 2.00
N GLY A 53 13.08 -28.92 1.48
CA GLY A 53 14.24 -28.46 2.22
C GLY A 53 14.12 -26.98 2.58
N LEU A 54 13.66 -26.17 1.60
CA LEU A 54 13.37 -24.76 1.81
C LEU A 54 12.24 -24.55 2.83
N LEU A 55 11.17 -25.34 2.76
CA LEU A 55 10.09 -25.31 3.76
C LEU A 55 10.61 -25.62 5.17
N SER A 56 11.44 -26.66 5.28
CA SER A 56 12.05 -27.07 6.55
C SER A 56 12.97 -25.98 7.11
N HIS A 57 13.77 -25.34 6.25
CA HIS A 57 14.62 -24.21 6.62
C HIS A 57 13.81 -23.04 7.20
N TYR A 58 12.76 -22.60 6.51
CA TYR A 58 11.93 -21.49 7.00
C TYR A 58 11.17 -21.83 8.27
N THR A 59 10.69 -23.07 8.39
CA THR A 59 10.02 -23.55 9.62
C THR A 59 10.98 -23.49 10.80
N ARG A 60 12.19 -24.02 10.63
CA ARG A 60 13.26 -24.00 11.63
C ARG A 60 13.69 -22.57 12.00
N LEU A 61 13.83 -21.70 11.02
CA LEU A 61 14.18 -20.29 11.23
C LEU A 61 13.14 -19.58 12.12
N VAL A 62 11.86 -19.83 11.89
CA VAL A 62 10.77 -19.23 12.68
C VAL A 62 10.75 -19.78 14.10
N SER A 63 10.98 -21.09 14.28
CA SER A 63 10.99 -21.71 15.62
C SER A 63 12.22 -21.34 16.45
N GLU A 64 13.40 -21.34 15.84
CA GLU A 64 14.67 -21.14 16.55
C GLU A 64 15.07 -19.66 16.68
N ASN A 65 14.77 -18.83 15.67
CA ASN A 65 15.15 -17.42 15.68
C ASN A 65 14.05 -16.52 15.07
N PRO A 66 12.91 -16.35 15.77
CA PRO A 66 11.77 -15.60 15.26
C PRO A 66 12.12 -14.13 14.96
N ARG A 67 13.05 -13.54 15.71
CA ARG A 67 13.48 -12.15 15.46
C ARG A 67 14.23 -12.03 14.13
N ASN A 68 15.08 -13.00 13.78
CA ASN A 68 15.74 -13.03 12.50
C ASN A 68 14.76 -13.32 11.36
N ALA A 69 13.78 -14.20 11.57
CA ALA A 69 12.70 -14.44 10.61
C ALA A 69 11.96 -13.13 10.25
N VAL A 70 11.58 -12.34 11.26
CA VAL A 70 10.95 -11.03 11.05
C VAL A 70 11.86 -10.08 10.28
N ARG A 71 13.16 -10.04 10.59
CA ARG A 71 14.11 -9.21 9.85
C ARG A 71 14.22 -9.61 8.38
N LEU A 72 14.22 -10.89 8.06
CA LEU A 72 14.24 -11.38 6.69
C LEU A 72 12.96 -11.00 5.92
N LEU A 73 11.80 -11.08 6.56
CA LEU A 73 10.55 -10.59 5.99
C LEU A 73 10.61 -9.08 5.71
N MET A 74 11.03 -8.29 6.70
CA MET A 74 11.20 -6.84 6.53
C MET A 74 12.23 -6.48 5.45
N LEU A 75 13.30 -7.26 5.31
CA LEU A 75 14.31 -7.08 4.27
C LEU A 75 13.70 -7.30 2.88
N ASN A 76 12.86 -8.32 2.72
CA ASN A 76 12.16 -8.57 1.47
C ASN A 76 11.18 -7.43 1.13
N ASP A 77 10.40 -6.99 2.13
CA ASP A 77 9.49 -5.84 1.97
C ASP A 77 10.25 -4.57 1.60
N MET A 78 11.41 -4.32 2.22
CA MET A 78 12.28 -3.19 1.93
C MET A 78 12.82 -3.25 0.50
N ARG A 79 13.28 -4.42 0.03
CA ARG A 79 13.75 -4.60 -1.36
C ARG A 79 12.64 -4.30 -2.37
N ARG A 80 11.45 -4.86 -2.14
CA ARG A 80 10.27 -4.57 -2.98
C ARG A 80 9.93 -3.09 -2.97
N HIS A 81 9.97 -2.46 -1.79
CA HIS A 81 9.72 -1.03 -1.67
C HIS A 81 10.72 -0.21 -2.49
N TYR A 82 12.02 -0.50 -2.43
CA TYR A 82 13.02 0.22 -3.22
C TYR A 82 12.84 0.03 -4.73
N GLN A 83 12.48 -1.17 -5.17
CA GLN A 83 12.15 -1.41 -6.59
C GLN A 83 10.95 -0.56 -7.03
N GLU A 84 9.88 -0.52 -6.22
CA GLU A 84 8.74 0.34 -6.51
C GLU A 84 9.14 1.83 -6.50
N MET A 85 9.97 2.27 -5.55
CA MET A 85 10.38 3.67 -5.45
C MET A 85 11.29 4.10 -6.58
N ALA A 86 12.08 3.19 -7.18
CA ALA A 86 12.86 3.49 -8.37
C ALA A 86 11.97 3.94 -9.54
N TYR A 87 10.81 3.32 -9.71
CA TYR A 87 9.81 3.76 -10.69
C TYR A 87 9.18 5.11 -10.29
N VAL A 88 8.76 5.23 -9.02
CA VAL A 88 8.15 6.48 -8.51
C VAL A 88 9.09 7.67 -8.69
N SER A 89 10.38 7.52 -8.38
CA SER A 89 11.39 8.56 -8.52
C SER A 89 11.49 9.08 -9.96
N LYS A 90 11.41 8.20 -10.96
CA LYS A 90 11.42 8.60 -12.38
C LYS A 90 10.17 9.37 -12.76
N ALA A 91 9.00 8.92 -12.30
CA ALA A 91 7.72 9.57 -12.59
C ALA A 91 7.52 10.90 -11.84
N LEU A 92 8.18 11.09 -10.70
CA LEU A 92 8.02 12.25 -9.84
C LEU A 92 8.39 13.57 -10.50
N ALA A 93 9.41 13.59 -11.37
CA ALA A 93 9.83 14.82 -12.04
C ALA A 93 8.67 15.43 -12.85
N ASN A 94 8.01 14.61 -13.68
CA ASN A 94 6.83 15.00 -14.46
C ASN A 94 5.67 15.46 -13.57
N ILE A 95 5.42 14.77 -12.45
CA ILE A 95 4.35 15.17 -11.51
C ILE A 95 4.64 16.50 -10.84
N ARG A 96 5.89 16.75 -10.44
CA ARG A 96 6.26 18.00 -9.77
C ARG A 96 6.09 19.19 -10.71
N THR A 97 6.47 19.04 -11.99
CA THR A 97 6.19 20.05 -13.02
C THR A 97 4.70 20.28 -13.18
N TRP A 98 3.91 19.21 -13.40
CA TRP A 98 2.45 19.34 -13.53
C TRP A 98 1.82 20.01 -12.30
N LEU A 99 2.27 19.66 -11.09
CA LEU A 99 1.73 20.20 -9.84
C LEU A 99 2.08 21.67 -9.65
N ALA A 100 3.23 22.13 -10.15
CA ALA A 100 3.62 23.54 -10.10
C ALA A 100 2.66 24.42 -10.92
N ASP A 101 2.09 23.88 -12.00
CA ASP A 101 1.11 24.58 -12.86
C ASP A 101 -0.32 24.54 -12.29
N GLN A 102 -0.57 23.82 -11.19
CA GLN A 102 -1.90 23.73 -10.58
C GLN A 102 -2.19 24.89 -9.62
N PRO A 103 -3.48 25.25 -9.42
CA PRO A 103 -3.88 26.22 -8.41
C PRO A 103 -3.36 25.87 -7.01
N LYS A 104 -3.08 26.87 -6.18
CA LYS A 104 -2.52 26.69 -4.83
C LYS A 104 -3.42 25.82 -3.94
N GLU A 105 -4.73 25.89 -4.15
CA GLU A 105 -5.75 25.11 -3.47
C GLU A 105 -5.57 23.61 -3.75
N VAL A 106 -5.29 23.24 -5.00
CA VAL A 106 -5.04 21.85 -5.40
C VAL A 106 -3.73 21.34 -4.79
N GLN A 107 -2.68 22.15 -4.83
CA GLN A 107 -1.40 21.82 -4.21
C GLN A 107 -1.54 21.59 -2.69
N HIS A 108 -2.31 22.46 -2.02
CA HIS A 108 -2.57 22.35 -0.59
C HIS A 108 -3.38 21.09 -0.25
N ALA A 109 -4.47 20.83 -0.98
CA ALA A 109 -5.31 19.67 -0.77
C ALA A 109 -4.54 18.34 -0.93
N ILE A 110 -3.64 18.25 -1.91
CA ILE A 110 -2.78 17.07 -2.07
C ILE A 110 -1.82 16.95 -0.87
N ARG A 111 -1.19 18.05 -0.45
CA ARG A 111 -0.26 18.06 0.69
C ARG A 111 -0.91 17.59 1.98
N GLU A 112 -2.13 18.06 2.26
CA GLU A 112 -2.89 17.62 3.43
C GLU A 112 -3.20 16.12 3.36
N ARG A 113 -3.63 15.61 2.20
CA ARG A 113 -3.93 14.17 2.02
C ARG A 113 -2.71 13.29 2.23
N ILE A 114 -1.52 13.74 1.85
CA ILE A 114 -0.29 12.95 2.03
C ILE A 114 0.38 13.15 3.40
N SER A 115 -0.08 14.11 4.21
CA SER A 115 0.52 14.42 5.51
C SER A 115 0.46 13.24 6.49
N THR A 116 -0.64 12.47 6.45
CA THR A 116 -0.88 11.29 7.29
C THR A 116 -0.18 10.03 6.77
N VAL A 117 0.47 10.10 5.60
CA VAL A 117 1.23 9.00 5.02
C VAL A 117 2.64 8.99 5.63
N ALA A 118 3.09 7.79 6.03
CA ALA A 118 4.44 7.60 6.57
C ALA A 118 5.50 8.14 5.58
N PRO A 119 6.56 8.80 6.07
CA PRO A 119 7.53 9.51 5.21
C PRO A 119 8.04 8.70 4.01
N ILE A 120 8.37 7.42 4.23
CA ILE A 120 8.90 6.52 3.20
C ILE A 120 7.93 6.28 2.01
N TYR A 121 6.64 6.55 2.18
CA TYR A 121 5.62 6.38 1.13
C TYR A 121 5.04 7.70 0.61
N ARG A 122 5.52 8.86 1.08
CA ARG A 122 4.95 10.17 0.70
C ARG A 122 5.08 10.45 -0.79
N ASP A 123 6.22 10.13 -1.38
CA ASP A 123 6.47 10.31 -2.80
C ASP A 123 5.53 9.46 -3.67
N LYS A 124 5.30 8.22 -3.27
CA LYS A 124 4.30 7.34 -3.92
C LYS A 124 2.89 7.90 -3.78
N ALA A 125 2.55 8.41 -2.59
CA ALA A 125 1.23 8.99 -2.33
C ALA A 125 1.02 10.27 -3.16
N LEU A 126 2.04 11.12 -3.26
CA LEU A 126 2.03 12.32 -4.11
C LEU A 126 1.76 11.95 -5.56
N LEU A 127 2.54 11.01 -6.12
CA LEU A 127 2.34 10.50 -7.49
C LEU A 127 0.92 9.96 -7.70
N ARG A 128 0.37 9.22 -6.73
CA ARG A 128 -0.99 8.65 -6.82
C ARG A 128 -2.07 9.74 -6.81
N GLU A 129 -2.02 10.67 -5.86
CA GLU A 129 -3.03 11.72 -5.72
C GLU A 129 -2.98 12.70 -6.89
N ALA A 130 -1.78 13.07 -7.35
CA ALA A 130 -1.61 13.92 -8.53
C ALA A 130 -2.16 13.25 -9.79
N ASN A 131 -1.81 11.98 -10.04
CA ASN A 131 -2.34 11.25 -11.19
C ASN A 131 -3.86 11.09 -11.14
N LYS A 132 -4.42 10.85 -9.95
CA LYS A 132 -5.89 10.74 -9.79
C LYS A 132 -6.61 12.00 -10.30
N LEU A 133 -6.07 13.18 -9.99
CA LEU A 133 -6.63 14.45 -10.44
C LEU A 133 -6.36 14.69 -11.93
N ARG A 134 -5.11 14.52 -12.36
CA ARG A 134 -4.69 14.67 -13.76
C ARG A 134 -5.51 13.80 -14.72
N TYR A 135 -5.87 12.58 -14.31
CA TYR A 135 -6.68 11.67 -15.14
C TYR A 135 -8.18 11.78 -14.89
N SER A 136 -8.64 12.43 -13.83
CA SER A 136 -10.07 12.77 -13.68
C SER A 136 -10.49 13.95 -14.55
N GLU A 137 -9.56 14.84 -14.90
CA GLU A 137 -9.81 16.03 -15.74
C GLU A 137 -9.71 15.76 -17.24
N LYS A 138 -9.10 14.64 -17.66
CA LYS A 138 -9.15 14.24 -19.07
C LYS A 138 -10.59 13.89 -19.45
N PRO A 139 -11.22 14.56 -20.44
CA PRO A 139 -12.54 14.19 -20.89
C PRO A 139 -12.50 12.74 -21.41
N ARG A 140 -13.49 11.94 -21.00
CA ARG A 140 -13.78 10.62 -21.59
C ARG A 140 -14.30 10.78 -23.02
N ASN A 141 -13.53 11.38 -23.91
CA ASN A 141 -13.83 11.43 -25.33
C ASN A 141 -13.41 10.09 -25.93
N GLY A 142 -14.33 9.13 -25.98
CA GLY A 142 -14.03 7.82 -26.56
C GLY A 142 -15.15 6.78 -26.57
N ILE A 143 -16.40 7.14 -26.26
CA ILE A 143 -17.56 6.27 -26.57
C ILE A 143 -18.70 7.20 -26.99
N ASN A 144 -18.71 7.56 -28.28
CA ASN A 144 -19.87 7.95 -29.09
C ASN A 144 -19.31 8.37 -30.46
N ALA A 145 -18.97 7.39 -31.29
CA ALA A 145 -18.86 7.57 -32.72
C ALA A 145 -19.10 6.23 -33.41
N SER A 146 -20.17 6.21 -34.22
CA SER A 146 -20.71 5.15 -35.08
C SER A 146 -21.83 4.32 -34.45
#